data_AF-A0A9R1QUS9-F1
#
_entry.id   AF-A0A9R1QUS9-F1
#
_cell.length_a   1.000
_cell.length_b   1.000
_cell.length_c   1.000
_cell.angle_alpha   90.00
_cell.angle_beta   90.00
_cell.angle_gamma   90.00
#
_symmetry.space_group_name_H-M   'P 1'
#
loop_
_entity.id
_entity.type
_entity.pdbx_description
1 polymer ?
#
loop_
_entity_poly.entity_id
_entity_poly.type
_entity_poly.pdbx_seq_one_letter_code
_entity_poly.pdbx_strand_id
1 'polypeptide(L)'
;MVRLPYLTALTTLFSYGLLFAFGHFRDFFRRILDAGKSSNLKGYAPICLGYEDFYTRRLYLRIQDCFGRPIASAPDAWFDVVERHSNDGNKTLQRTTKTSKCLNLGSYNYLGFAAADEYCTPRVIESLKKYSASTCSARVDGGNTKLHTELEELVARFVGKPAAILFGMGYVTNSAIIPILIGKGGLIVSDSLNHISIVNGARGSGATVRVFQHNNPAHLEDVLREQIAGGQPRTHRPWKKIIVIVEGIYSMEGELCNLPEIMAVCKKYKAYTYLDEAHSIGAVGKTGRGVCELLGVDPADVDIMMGTFTKSFGSCGGYIAASKRSFTISSTHAQPIFMQHPCPLQQSSRSSLR
;
A
#
# COMPACT_ATOMS: atom_id res chain seq x y z
N MET A 1 -6.23 -12.16 18.79
CA MET A 1 -5.51 -11.00 19.35
C MET A 1 -4.30 -11.48 20.16
N VAL A 2 -3.10 -11.42 19.57
CA VAL A 2 -1.86 -11.76 20.28
C VAL A 2 -1.61 -10.66 21.33
N ARG A 3 -1.73 -10.98 22.62
CA ARG A 3 -1.43 -10.02 23.68
C ARG A 3 0.08 -9.93 23.85
N LEU A 4 0.65 -8.79 23.48
CA LEU A 4 2.04 -8.47 23.78
C LEU A 4 2.25 -8.52 25.30
N PRO A 5 3.25 -9.25 25.82
CA PRO A 5 3.55 -9.25 27.25
C PRO A 5 3.81 -7.82 27.73
N TYR A 6 3.19 -7.43 28.84
CA TYR A 6 3.31 -6.06 29.39
C TYR A 6 4.76 -5.66 29.63
N LEU A 7 5.59 -6.59 30.11
CA LEU A 7 7.01 -6.35 30.32
C LEU A 7 7.70 -5.98 29.00
N THR A 8 7.48 -6.74 27.93
CA THR A 8 8.07 -6.48 26.60
C THR A 8 7.62 -5.14 26.05
N ALA A 9 6.34 -4.80 26.16
CA ALA A 9 5.83 -3.50 25.74
C ALA A 9 6.47 -2.36 26.53
N LEU A 10 6.52 -2.48 27.86
CA LEU A 10 7.11 -1.49 28.75
C LEU A 10 8.61 -1.31 28.48
N THR A 11 9.39 -2.38 28.39
CA THR A 11 10.83 -2.30 28.15
C THR A 11 11.14 -1.72 26.78
N THR A 12 10.34 -2.06 25.76
CA THR A 12 10.49 -1.51 24.40
C THR A 12 10.21 -0.01 24.39
N LEU A 13 9.08 0.41 24.95
CA LEU A 13 8.70 1.83 25.03
C LEU A 13 9.68 2.63 25.90
N PHE A 14 10.14 2.06 27.02
CA PHE A 14 11.14 2.68 27.88
C PHE A 14 12.47 2.86 27.16
N SER A 15 12.95 1.82 26.47
CA SER A 15 14.19 1.89 25.68
C SER A 15 14.09 2.95 24.58
N TYR A 16 12.94 3.03 23.91
CA TYR A 16 12.67 4.04 22.90
C TYR A 16 12.63 5.45 23.51
N GLY A 17 11.94 5.63 24.65
CA GLY A 17 11.92 6.90 25.39
C GLY A 17 13.30 7.36 25.83
N LEU A 18 14.14 6.42 26.29
CA LEU A 18 15.52 6.70 26.66
C LEU A 18 16.34 7.18 25.45
N LEU A 19 16.24 6.50 24.30
CA LEU A 19 16.90 6.94 23.06
C LEU A 19 16.47 8.35 22.64
N PHE A 20 15.19 8.69 22.79
CA PHE A 20 14.67 10.03 22.53
C PHE A 20 15.26 11.08 23.47
N ALA A 21 15.24 10.81 24.78
CA ALA A 21 15.77 11.71 25.79
C ALA A 21 17.26 11.99 25.54
N PHE A 22 18.07 10.95 25.31
CA PHE A 22 19.49 11.10 24.96
C PHE A 22 19.68 11.83 23.63
N GLY A 23 18.82 11.58 22.63
CA GLY A 23 18.83 12.31 21.37
C GLY A 23 18.65 13.82 21.57
N HIS A 24 17.66 14.22 22.36
CA HIS A 24 17.34 15.62 22.62
C HIS A 24 18.41 16.29 23.48
N PHE A 25 18.90 15.60 24.50
CA PHE A 25 20.03 16.07 25.31
C PHE A 25 21.24 16.36 24.42
N ARG A 26 21.60 15.43 23.53
CA ARG A 26 22.72 15.62 22.60
C ARG A 26 22.50 16.79 21.64
N ASP A 27 21.28 17.02 21.14
CA ASP A 27 20.97 18.19 20.31
C ASP A 27 21.05 19.50 21.11
N PHE A 28 20.64 19.49 22.37
CA PHE A 28 20.77 20.63 23.29
C PHE A 28 22.23 21.02 23.51
N PHE A 29 23.10 20.07 23.88
CA PHE A 29 24.53 20.35 24.04
C PHE A 29 25.20 20.73 22.72
N ARG A 30 24.81 20.11 21.60
CA ARG A 30 25.32 20.49 20.28
C ARG A 30 24.98 21.94 19.95
N ARG A 31 23.77 22.41 20.26
CA ARG A 31 23.38 23.81 20.03
C ARG A 31 24.24 24.79 20.83
N ILE A 32 24.68 24.39 22.03
CA ILE A 32 25.57 25.19 22.88
C ILE A 32 27.01 25.17 22.36
N LEU A 33 27.53 24.01 21.97
CA LEU A 33 28.93 23.81 21.57
C LEU A 33 29.23 24.19 20.12
N ASP A 34 28.30 23.95 19.19
CA ASP A 34 28.42 24.26 17.76
C ASP A 34 27.78 25.62 17.40
N ALA A 35 27.58 26.50 18.38
CA ALA A 35 27.00 27.83 18.16
C ALA A 35 27.79 28.60 17.08
N GLY A 36 27.25 28.65 15.86
CA GLY A 36 27.88 29.29 14.69
C GLY A 36 28.17 28.38 13.49
N LYS A 37 28.14 27.05 13.65
CA LYS A 37 28.29 26.10 12.52
C LYS A 37 26.92 25.64 12.01
N SER A 38 26.36 26.36 11.04
CA SER A 38 25.19 25.89 10.30
C SER A 38 25.56 24.65 9.48
N SER A 39 24.93 23.51 9.76
CA SER A 39 25.01 22.33 8.88
C SER A 39 24.18 22.49 7.60
N ASN A 40 23.33 23.52 7.54
CA ASN A 40 22.57 23.83 6.34
C ASN A 40 23.47 24.58 5.37
N LEU A 41 23.53 24.08 4.13
CA LEU A 41 24.17 24.77 3.02
C LEU A 41 23.57 26.18 2.89
N LYS A 42 24.43 27.21 2.91
CA LYS A 42 23.99 28.61 2.77
C LYS A 42 23.20 28.76 1.46
N GLY A 43 21.98 29.31 1.55
CA GLY A 43 21.11 29.56 0.38
C GLY A 43 20.16 28.41 0.01
N TYR A 44 20.19 27.28 0.72
CA TYR A 44 19.29 26.16 0.46
C TYR A 44 18.28 25.96 1.59
N ALA A 45 17.04 25.61 1.22
CA ALA A 45 16.06 25.14 2.19
C ALA A 45 16.55 23.84 2.85
N PRO A 46 16.39 23.68 4.18
CA PRO A 46 16.72 22.43 4.84
C PRO A 46 15.86 21.28 4.29
N ILE A 47 16.51 20.16 3.96
CA ILE A 47 15.86 18.99 3.35
C ILE A 47 14.91 18.30 4.35
N CYS A 48 15.26 18.29 5.64
CA CYS A 48 14.41 17.78 6.72
C CYS A 48 14.25 18.86 7.79
N LEU A 49 13.05 18.99 8.35
CA LEU A 49 12.74 20.00 9.36
C LEU A 49 12.25 19.36 10.66
N GLY A 50 12.68 19.94 11.79
CA GLY A 50 12.20 19.60 13.12
C GLY A 50 12.40 18.13 13.47
N TYR A 51 11.28 17.40 13.60
CA TYR A 51 11.27 16.02 14.09
C TYR A 51 11.89 15.02 13.10
N GLU A 52 11.73 15.20 11.79
CA GLU A 52 12.26 14.27 10.79
C GLU A 52 13.80 14.27 10.78
N ASP A 53 14.39 15.46 10.89
CA ASP A 53 15.83 15.63 11.01
C ASP A 53 16.36 15.01 12.31
N PHE A 54 15.67 15.26 13.42
CA PHE A 54 15.97 14.62 14.70
C PHE A 54 15.93 13.10 14.59
N TYR A 55 14.82 12.55 14.10
CA TYR A 55 14.62 11.11 13.98
C TYR A 55 15.69 10.48 13.10
N THR A 56 15.95 11.07 11.93
CA THR A 56 16.97 10.57 11.01
C THR A 56 18.35 10.55 11.66
N ARG A 57 18.79 11.68 12.22
CA ARG A 57 20.13 11.82 12.80
C ARG A 57 20.36 11.04 14.10
N ARG A 58 19.33 10.90 14.94
CA ARG A 58 19.46 10.38 16.31
C ARG A 58 19.00 8.95 16.47
N LEU A 59 18.04 8.51 15.65
CA LEU A 59 17.38 7.22 15.80
C LEU A 59 17.62 6.34 14.58
N TYR A 60 17.16 6.76 13.40
CA TYR A 60 17.18 5.95 12.19
C TYR A 60 18.58 5.44 11.83
N LEU A 61 19.59 6.32 11.79
CA LEU A 61 20.96 5.91 11.45
C LEU A 61 21.55 4.85 12.38
N ARG A 62 21.04 4.71 13.62
CA ARG A 62 21.52 3.68 14.55
C ARG A 62 20.87 2.32 14.30
N ILE A 63 19.60 2.33 13.89
CA ILE A 63 18.78 1.13 13.69
C ILE A 63 18.68 0.71 12.22
N GLN A 64 19.20 1.50 11.28
CA GLN A 64 19.16 1.18 9.85
C GLN A 64 19.85 -0.16 9.53
N ASP A 65 20.74 -0.63 10.41
CA ASP A 65 21.35 -1.94 10.27
C ASP A 65 20.31 -3.08 10.34
N CYS A 66 19.24 -2.90 11.11
CA CYS A 66 18.19 -3.89 11.31
C CYS A 66 17.26 -4.04 10.09
N PHE A 67 17.04 -2.96 9.32
CA PHE A 67 16.02 -2.93 8.27
C PHE A 67 16.60 -2.85 6.84
N GLY A 68 17.80 -2.29 6.68
CA GLY A 68 18.36 -1.95 5.37
C GLY A 68 19.34 -2.96 4.81
N ARG A 69 19.33 -4.24 5.25
CA ARG A 69 20.35 -5.22 4.84
C ARG A 69 20.13 -5.63 3.37
N PRO A 70 21.11 -5.42 2.47
CA PRO A 70 20.97 -5.85 1.08
C PRO A 70 20.94 -7.38 0.98
N ILE A 71 20.13 -7.89 0.05
CA ILE A 71 20.13 -9.31 -0.32
C ILE A 71 21.02 -9.53 -1.55
N ALA A 72 21.61 -10.71 -1.68
CA ALA A 72 22.48 -11.13 -2.78
C ALA A 72 21.91 -12.29 -3.60
N SER A 73 20.70 -12.75 -3.28
CA SER A 73 19.99 -13.82 -3.99
C SER A 73 18.56 -13.40 -4.30
N ALA A 74 17.81 -14.27 -5.00
CA ALA A 74 16.37 -14.10 -5.16
C ALA A 74 15.65 -14.09 -3.79
N PRO A 75 14.54 -13.36 -3.64
CA PRO A 75 13.77 -13.25 -2.40
C PRO A 75 12.87 -14.47 -2.17
N ASP A 76 13.48 -15.65 -2.08
CA ASP A 76 12.84 -16.94 -1.85
C ASP A 76 12.64 -17.20 -0.34
N ALA A 77 12.16 -18.40 0.03
CA ALA A 77 12.05 -18.89 1.40
C ALA A 77 13.39 -18.82 2.14
N TRP A 78 14.50 -19.00 1.43
CA TRP A 78 15.85 -18.74 1.93
C TRP A 78 16.54 -17.75 1.01
N PHE A 79 17.21 -16.75 1.60
CA PHE A 79 17.97 -15.78 0.83
C PHE A 79 19.30 -15.43 1.51
N ASP A 80 20.22 -14.97 0.69
CA ASP A 80 21.55 -14.57 1.12
C ASP A 80 21.55 -13.08 1.47
N VAL A 81 21.92 -12.76 2.70
CA VAL A 81 22.06 -11.39 3.20
C VAL A 81 23.52 -10.99 3.14
N VAL A 82 23.80 -9.84 2.53
CA VAL A 82 25.15 -9.27 2.47
C VAL A 82 25.58 -8.83 3.86
N GLU A 83 26.70 -9.38 4.33
CA GLU A 83 27.31 -8.95 5.58
C GLU A 83 27.88 -7.54 5.43
N ARG A 84 27.73 -6.73 6.48
CA ARG A 84 28.24 -5.36 6.52
C ARG A 84 28.75 -5.03 7.91
N HIS A 85 29.67 -4.09 7.97
CA HIS A 85 30.20 -3.56 9.23
C HIS A 85 30.16 -2.04 9.23
N SER A 86 30.22 -1.46 10.42
CA SER A 86 30.31 -0.02 10.64
C SER A 86 31.32 0.25 11.73
N ASN A 87 32.18 1.25 11.50
CA ASN A 87 33.16 1.72 12.48
C ASN A 87 32.78 3.10 13.06
N ASP A 88 31.59 3.60 12.75
CA ASP A 88 31.12 4.96 13.11
C ASP A 88 29.71 4.96 13.73
N GLY A 89 29.32 3.86 14.37
CA GLY A 89 28.04 3.73 15.05
C GLY A 89 26.85 3.63 14.08
N ASN A 90 27.00 2.84 13.02
CA ASN A 90 26.04 2.64 11.94
C ASN A 90 25.77 3.87 11.07
N LYS A 91 26.56 4.95 11.17
CA LYS A 91 26.36 6.14 10.32
C LYS A 91 26.70 5.83 8.86
N THR A 92 27.76 5.08 8.64
CA THR A 92 28.12 4.48 7.35
C THR A 92 28.19 2.96 7.47
N LEU A 93 27.72 2.27 6.45
CA LEU A 93 27.66 0.81 6.41
C LEU A 93 28.44 0.31 5.21
N GLN A 94 29.57 -0.33 5.46
CA GLN A 94 30.43 -0.89 4.42
C GLN A 94 30.04 -2.33 4.15
N ARG A 95 29.63 -2.60 2.91
CA ARG A 95 29.28 -3.95 2.44
C ARG A 95 30.55 -4.77 2.31
N THR A 96 30.48 -6.03 2.74
CA THR A 96 31.55 -7.01 2.52
C THR A 96 31.22 -7.88 1.31
N THR A 97 32.16 -8.75 0.93
CA THR A 97 31.93 -9.80 -0.09
C THR A 97 31.28 -11.06 0.49
N LYS A 98 31.14 -11.16 1.82
CA LYS A 98 30.57 -12.31 2.50
C LYS A 98 29.04 -12.20 2.55
N THR A 99 28.40 -13.35 2.50
CA THR A 99 26.95 -13.48 2.64
C THR A 99 26.61 -14.50 3.72
N SER A 100 25.45 -14.29 4.35
CA SER A 100 24.89 -15.20 5.33
C SER A 100 23.52 -15.67 4.85
N LYS A 101 23.28 -16.99 4.88
CA LYS A 101 22.00 -17.57 4.46
C LYS A 101 20.99 -17.40 5.58
N CYS A 102 19.83 -16.83 5.27
CA CYS A 102 18.76 -16.55 6.23
C CYS A 102 17.41 -17.09 5.76
N LEU A 103 16.56 -17.50 6.72
CA LEU A 103 15.18 -17.86 6.47
C LEU A 103 14.32 -16.59 6.31
N ASN A 104 13.45 -16.58 5.31
CA ASN A 104 12.56 -15.47 5.02
C ASN A 104 11.24 -15.59 5.78
N LEU A 105 11.08 -14.76 6.81
CA LEU A 105 9.86 -14.66 7.61
C LEU A 105 9.22 -13.26 7.54
N GLY A 106 9.73 -12.38 6.66
CA GLY A 106 9.33 -10.97 6.59
C GLY A 106 8.89 -10.50 5.20
N SER A 107 8.78 -11.40 4.24
CA SER A 107 8.34 -11.08 2.87
C SER A 107 6.84 -11.28 2.69
N TYR A 108 6.22 -10.46 1.85
CA TYR A 108 4.85 -10.66 1.37
C TYR A 108 4.79 -11.54 0.10
N ASN A 109 5.85 -12.30 -0.19
CA ASN A 109 5.91 -13.29 -1.26
C ASN A 109 5.15 -14.57 -0.87
N TYR A 110 3.84 -14.45 -0.59
CA TYR A 110 3.03 -15.51 0.01
C TYR A 110 2.99 -16.81 -0.80
N LEU A 111 3.02 -16.70 -2.13
CA LEU A 111 2.97 -17.84 -3.06
C LEU A 111 4.34 -18.22 -3.66
N GLY A 112 5.40 -17.49 -3.31
CA GLY A 112 6.76 -17.78 -3.81
C GLY A 112 7.08 -17.22 -5.20
N PHE A 113 6.12 -16.63 -5.94
CA PHE A 113 6.31 -16.17 -7.33
C PHE A 113 7.35 -15.07 -7.55
N ALA A 114 7.87 -14.43 -6.49
CA ALA A 114 8.97 -13.47 -6.64
C ALA A 114 10.34 -14.14 -6.88
N ALA A 115 10.46 -15.45 -6.61
CA ALA A 115 11.64 -16.24 -6.93
C ALA A 115 11.56 -16.75 -8.37
N ALA A 116 12.71 -17.20 -8.91
CA ALA A 116 12.73 -17.81 -10.23
C ALA A 116 12.00 -19.15 -10.19
N ASP A 117 10.86 -19.24 -10.86
CA ASP A 117 10.09 -20.48 -11.01
C ASP A 117 10.03 -20.95 -12.47
N GLU A 118 9.76 -22.25 -12.65
CA GLU A 118 9.70 -22.91 -13.96
C GLU A 118 8.53 -22.42 -14.83
N TYR A 119 7.50 -21.81 -14.25
CA TYR A 119 6.30 -21.38 -14.96
C TYR A 119 6.35 -19.91 -15.39
N CYS A 120 6.62 -18.98 -14.47
CA CYS A 120 6.60 -17.54 -14.78
C CYS A 120 7.90 -17.09 -15.44
N THR A 121 9.06 -17.53 -14.95
CA THR A 121 10.38 -17.05 -15.42
C THR A 121 10.57 -17.18 -16.93
N PRO A 122 10.32 -18.35 -17.57
CA PRO A 122 10.52 -18.49 -19.01
C PRO A 122 9.59 -17.57 -19.82
N ARG A 123 8.36 -17.35 -19.35
CA ARG A 123 7.37 -16.48 -20.02
C ARG A 123 7.75 -15.01 -19.92
N VAL A 124 8.28 -14.58 -18.76
CA VAL A 124 8.83 -13.23 -18.59
C VAL A 124 10.01 -13.02 -19.54
N ILE A 125 10.95 -13.97 -19.61
CA ILE A 125 12.09 -13.91 -20.53
C ILE A 125 11.63 -13.86 -22.00
N GLU A 126 10.63 -14.66 -22.38
CA GLU A 126 10.06 -14.62 -23.72
C GLU A 126 9.42 -13.26 -24.03
N SER A 127 8.71 -12.67 -23.08
CA SER A 127 8.12 -11.34 -23.27
C SER A 127 9.17 -10.26 -23.50
N LEU A 128 10.34 -10.36 -22.87
CA LEU A 128 11.47 -9.43 -23.09
C LEU A 128 12.08 -9.54 -24.50
N LYS A 129 11.93 -10.68 -25.18
CA LYS A 129 12.35 -10.82 -26.59
C LYS A 129 11.41 -10.09 -27.55
N LYS A 130 10.14 -9.94 -27.15
CA LYS A 130 9.08 -9.33 -27.98
C LYS A 130 8.79 -7.87 -27.63
N TYR A 131 8.92 -7.52 -26.36
CA TYR A 131 8.63 -6.21 -25.80
C TYR A 131 9.86 -5.67 -25.10
N SER A 132 10.09 -4.37 -25.21
CA SER A 132 11.14 -3.68 -24.45
C SER A 132 10.85 -3.75 -22.94
N ALA A 133 11.91 -3.58 -22.14
CA ALA A 133 11.79 -3.54 -20.67
C ALA A 133 10.88 -2.39 -20.17
N SER A 134 10.71 -1.33 -20.96
CA SER A 134 9.78 -0.22 -20.69
C SER A 134 9.14 0.27 -21.99
N THR A 135 7.95 0.85 -21.87
CA THR A 135 7.25 1.52 -22.96
C THR A 135 7.65 3.00 -23.10
N CYS A 136 8.30 3.57 -22.08
CA CYS A 136 8.76 4.97 -22.03
C CYS A 136 7.69 6.02 -22.39
N SER A 137 6.40 5.68 -22.25
CA SER A 137 5.27 6.52 -22.64
C SER A 137 4.07 6.24 -21.73
N ALA A 138 3.17 7.21 -21.59
CA ALA A 138 1.92 7.05 -20.85
C ALA A 138 0.92 6.16 -21.61
N ARG A 139 -0.03 5.56 -20.90
CA ARG A 139 -1.06 4.67 -21.48
C ARG A 139 -1.92 5.36 -22.55
N VAL A 140 -2.19 6.65 -22.39
CA VAL A 140 -3.00 7.46 -23.35
C VAL A 140 -2.30 7.70 -24.68
N ASP A 141 -0.98 7.69 -24.69
CA ASP A 141 -0.17 8.00 -25.86
C ASP A 141 0.28 6.69 -26.53
N GLY A 142 1.57 6.34 -26.41
CA GLY A 142 2.17 5.13 -26.98
C GLY A 142 2.45 4.02 -25.97
N GLY A 143 2.09 4.22 -24.69
CA GLY A 143 2.47 3.33 -23.59
C GLY A 143 1.61 2.08 -23.43
N ASN A 144 0.49 1.97 -24.15
CA ASN A 144 -0.45 0.85 -24.01
C ASN A 144 -0.06 -0.32 -24.93
N THR A 145 0.34 -1.44 -24.33
CA THR A 145 0.68 -2.67 -25.08
C THR A 145 -0.41 -3.72 -24.95
N LYS A 146 -0.39 -4.72 -25.83
CA LYS A 146 -1.32 -5.87 -25.76
C LYS A 146 -1.27 -6.58 -24.40
N LEU A 147 -0.10 -6.64 -23.76
CA LEU A 147 0.05 -7.25 -22.43
C LEU A 147 -0.74 -6.50 -21.34
N HIS A 148 -0.88 -5.18 -21.45
CA HIS A 148 -1.71 -4.41 -20.51
C HIS A 148 -3.17 -4.85 -20.60
N THR A 149 -3.72 -4.86 -21.81
CA THR A 149 -5.13 -5.24 -22.05
C THR A 149 -5.40 -6.69 -21.67
N GLU A 150 -4.50 -7.62 -22.04
CA GLU A 150 -4.64 -9.03 -21.68
C GLU A 150 -4.58 -9.25 -20.15
N LEU A 151 -3.77 -8.48 -19.42
CA LEU A 151 -3.70 -8.52 -17.96
C LEU A 151 -4.93 -7.87 -17.31
N GLU A 152 -5.43 -6.74 -17.82
CA GLU A 152 -6.67 -6.11 -17.34
C GLU A 152 -7.88 -7.04 -17.45
N GLU A 153 -8.02 -7.73 -18.59
CA GLU A 153 -9.06 -8.73 -18.79
C GLU A 153 -8.89 -9.94 -17.87
N LEU A 154 -7.65 -10.40 -17.64
CA LEU A 154 -7.38 -11.51 -16.74
C LEU A 154 -7.74 -11.15 -15.30
N VAL A 155 -7.32 -9.97 -14.82
CA VAL A 155 -7.67 -9.46 -13.48
C VAL A 155 -9.18 -9.36 -13.34
N ALA A 156 -9.86 -8.76 -14.30
CA ALA A 156 -11.31 -8.62 -14.30
C ALA A 156 -12.02 -9.98 -14.16
N ARG A 157 -11.59 -11.00 -14.92
CA ARG A 157 -12.10 -12.37 -14.79
C ARG A 157 -11.76 -13.01 -13.44
N PHE A 158 -10.53 -12.83 -12.95
CA PHE A 158 -10.04 -13.43 -11.71
C PHE A 158 -10.84 -12.93 -10.49
N VAL A 159 -11.05 -11.62 -10.39
CA VAL A 159 -11.78 -11.00 -9.26
C VAL A 159 -13.31 -10.97 -9.46
N GLY A 160 -13.81 -11.45 -10.60
CA GLY A 160 -15.25 -11.49 -10.90
C GLY A 160 -15.87 -10.11 -11.20
N LYS A 161 -15.13 -9.21 -11.86
CA LYS A 161 -15.59 -7.87 -12.21
C LYS A 161 -15.69 -7.63 -13.72
N PRO A 162 -16.59 -6.73 -14.18
CA PRO A 162 -16.75 -6.45 -15.60
C PRO A 162 -15.52 -5.84 -16.29
N ALA A 163 -14.66 -5.12 -15.56
CA ALA A 163 -13.45 -4.51 -16.08
C ALA A 163 -12.45 -4.25 -14.95
N ALA A 164 -11.17 -4.10 -15.32
CA ALA A 164 -10.10 -3.66 -14.44
C ALA A 164 -9.16 -2.70 -15.17
N ILE A 165 -8.44 -1.89 -14.41
CA ILE A 165 -7.38 -1.00 -14.90
C ILE A 165 -6.13 -1.17 -14.05
N LEU A 166 -4.96 -1.10 -14.69
CA LEU A 166 -3.65 -1.30 -14.05
C LEU A 166 -2.98 0.02 -13.67
N PHE A 167 -2.19 -0.04 -12.60
CA PHE A 167 -1.35 1.03 -12.09
C PHE A 167 0.09 0.52 -11.90
N GLY A 168 1.08 1.43 -12.04
CA GLY A 168 2.50 1.08 -11.95
C GLY A 168 2.99 0.73 -10.54
N MET A 169 2.29 1.16 -9.49
CA MET A 169 2.65 0.86 -8.10
C MET A 169 1.41 0.64 -7.22
N GLY A 170 1.51 -0.31 -6.28
CA GLY A 170 0.42 -0.62 -5.33
C GLY A 170 0.01 0.58 -4.47
N TYR A 171 0.98 1.31 -3.89
CA TYR A 171 0.69 2.54 -3.13
C TYR A 171 -0.04 3.58 -3.98
N VAL A 172 0.45 3.83 -5.20
CA VAL A 172 -0.10 4.85 -6.09
C VAL A 172 -1.51 4.50 -6.56
N THR A 173 -1.84 3.21 -6.63
CA THR A 173 -3.18 2.73 -6.99
C THR A 173 -4.24 3.42 -6.13
N ASN A 174 -4.13 3.37 -4.79
CA ASN A 174 -5.04 4.06 -3.88
C ASN A 174 -4.90 5.58 -3.94
N SER A 175 -3.67 6.10 -3.83
CA SER A 175 -3.47 7.54 -3.68
C SER A 175 -3.86 8.35 -4.93
N ALA A 176 -3.81 7.74 -6.10
CA ALA A 176 -4.20 8.37 -7.36
C ALA A 176 -5.68 8.16 -7.71
N ILE A 177 -6.27 7.00 -7.40
CA ILE A 177 -7.66 6.72 -7.82
C ILE A 177 -8.70 7.37 -6.92
N ILE A 178 -8.48 7.40 -5.61
CA ILE A 178 -9.46 7.93 -4.65
C ILE A 178 -9.85 9.40 -4.96
N PRO A 179 -8.90 10.32 -5.24
CA PRO A 179 -9.23 11.69 -5.65
C PRO A 179 -10.09 11.83 -6.91
N ILE A 180 -10.12 10.79 -7.75
CA ILE A 180 -10.88 10.77 -9.01
C ILE A 180 -12.27 10.20 -8.79
N LEU A 181 -12.40 9.24 -7.86
CA LEU A 181 -13.67 8.61 -7.53
C LEU A 181 -14.60 9.53 -6.74
N ILE A 182 -14.03 10.39 -5.91
CA ILE A 182 -14.79 11.28 -5.02
C ILE A 182 -14.04 12.59 -4.82
N GLY A 183 -14.79 13.68 -4.63
CA GLY A 183 -14.22 14.99 -4.34
C GLY A 183 -15.16 15.86 -3.53
N LYS A 184 -15.06 17.19 -3.68
CA LYS A 184 -15.86 18.16 -2.90
C LYS A 184 -17.36 17.85 -2.93
N GLY A 185 -17.96 17.81 -1.73
CA GLY A 185 -19.36 17.45 -1.52
C GLY A 185 -19.64 15.95 -1.46
N GLY A 186 -18.60 15.12 -1.54
CA GLY A 186 -18.64 13.70 -1.19
C GLY A 186 -18.15 13.43 0.24
N LEU A 187 -18.52 12.26 0.77
CA LEU A 187 -18.12 11.73 2.06
C LEU A 187 -17.33 10.43 1.87
N ILE A 188 -16.15 10.36 2.49
CA ILE A 188 -15.37 9.13 2.68
C ILE A 188 -15.53 8.72 4.13
N VAL A 189 -15.96 7.48 4.37
CA VAL A 189 -15.95 6.85 5.68
C VAL A 189 -14.87 5.77 5.68
N SER A 190 -13.77 6.03 6.36
CA SER A 190 -12.56 5.19 6.34
C SER A 190 -12.43 4.41 7.64
N ASP A 191 -12.01 3.14 7.57
CA ASP A 191 -11.54 2.43 8.77
C ASP A 191 -10.35 3.18 9.38
N SER A 192 -10.26 3.17 10.71
CA SER A 192 -9.20 3.86 11.46
C SER A 192 -7.79 3.34 11.22
N LEU A 193 -7.63 2.08 10.80
CA LEU A 193 -6.33 1.46 10.52
C LEU A 193 -6.05 1.29 9.03
N ASN A 194 -6.85 1.93 8.16
CA ASN A 194 -6.61 1.89 6.72
C ASN A 194 -5.20 2.39 6.36
N HIS A 195 -4.62 1.72 5.38
CA HIS A 195 -3.27 1.93 4.90
C HIS A 195 -3.03 3.37 4.47
N ILE A 196 -1.80 3.87 4.70
CA ILE A 196 -1.43 5.26 4.46
C ILE A 196 -1.67 5.73 3.01
N SER A 197 -1.65 4.82 2.03
CA SER A 197 -2.01 5.15 0.65
C SER A 197 -3.49 5.54 0.47
N ILE A 198 -4.39 4.89 1.21
CA ILE A 198 -5.83 5.24 1.27
C ILE A 198 -5.99 6.59 1.94
N VAL A 199 -5.33 6.79 3.09
CA VAL A 199 -5.38 8.05 3.85
C VAL A 199 -4.92 9.23 3.00
N ASN A 200 -3.81 9.06 2.26
CA ASN A 200 -3.28 10.11 1.41
C ASN A 200 -4.15 10.37 0.16
N GLY A 201 -4.73 9.32 -0.44
CA GLY A 201 -5.74 9.48 -1.49
C GLY A 201 -7.00 10.21 -1.00
N ALA A 202 -7.51 9.83 0.17
CA ALA A 202 -8.68 10.46 0.78
C ALA A 202 -8.42 11.94 1.10
N ARG A 203 -7.26 12.28 1.66
CA ARG A 203 -6.86 13.67 1.91
C ARG A 203 -6.72 14.48 0.62
N GLY A 204 -6.14 13.88 -0.42
CA GLY A 204 -5.96 14.52 -1.73
C GLY A 204 -7.27 14.75 -2.51
N SER A 205 -8.35 14.05 -2.14
CA SER A 205 -9.64 14.13 -2.85
C SER A 205 -10.39 15.45 -2.63
N GLY A 206 -10.18 16.13 -1.51
CA GLY A 206 -11.01 17.26 -1.08
C GLY A 206 -12.45 16.88 -0.67
N ALA A 207 -12.76 15.58 -0.56
CA ALA A 207 -13.98 15.08 0.07
C ALA A 207 -13.93 15.28 1.60
N THR A 208 -15.09 15.23 2.25
CA THR A 208 -15.12 15.17 3.72
C THR A 208 -14.73 13.76 4.14
N VAL A 209 -13.80 13.63 5.07
CA VAL A 209 -13.37 12.33 5.61
C VAL A 209 -13.91 12.16 7.02
N ARG A 210 -14.50 11.00 7.29
CA ARG A 210 -14.84 10.52 8.63
C ARG A 210 -14.20 9.15 8.84
N VAL A 211 -13.87 8.88 10.08
CA VAL A 211 -13.23 7.63 10.49
C VAL A 211 -14.21 6.88 11.36
N PHE A 212 -14.33 5.58 11.14
CA PHE A 212 -15.02 4.69 12.07
C PHE A 212 -14.00 3.79 12.79
N GLN A 213 -14.39 3.30 13.97
CA GLN A 213 -13.56 2.41 14.77
C GLN A 213 -13.19 1.16 13.99
N HIS A 214 -11.94 0.71 14.15
CA HIS A 214 -11.38 -0.42 13.45
C HIS A 214 -12.32 -1.64 13.45
N ASN A 215 -12.64 -2.12 12.25
CA ASN A 215 -13.38 -3.35 12.01
C ASN A 215 -14.73 -3.44 12.76
N ASN A 216 -15.37 -2.29 13.04
CA ASN A 216 -16.59 -2.17 13.83
C ASN A 216 -17.80 -1.72 12.97
N PRO A 217 -18.65 -2.65 12.50
CA PRO A 217 -19.82 -2.33 11.69
C PRO A 217 -20.88 -1.45 12.39
N ALA A 218 -21.03 -1.58 13.71
CA ALA A 218 -22.00 -0.79 14.46
C ALA A 218 -21.59 0.68 14.51
N HIS A 219 -20.30 0.95 14.76
CA HIS A 219 -19.79 2.32 14.72
C HIS A 219 -19.79 2.89 13.29
N LEU A 220 -19.55 2.05 12.27
CA LEU A 220 -19.73 2.47 10.87
C LEU A 220 -21.16 2.94 10.60
N GLU A 221 -22.16 2.18 11.05
CA GLU A 221 -23.58 2.53 10.94
C GLU A 221 -23.90 3.85 11.66
N ASP A 222 -23.39 4.04 12.87
CA ASP A 222 -23.57 5.28 13.62
C ASP A 222 -23.00 6.50 12.86
N VAL A 223 -21.77 6.38 12.35
CA VAL A 223 -21.13 7.45 11.56
C VAL A 223 -21.93 7.74 10.30
N LEU A 224 -22.37 6.71 9.56
CA LEU A 224 -23.16 6.91 8.34
C LEU A 224 -24.48 7.61 8.64
N ARG A 225 -25.21 7.16 9.68
CA ARG A 225 -26.48 7.75 10.10
C ARG A 225 -26.30 9.22 10.48
N GLU A 226 -25.30 9.54 11.29
CA GLU A 226 -25.02 10.92 11.71
C GLU A 226 -24.69 11.82 10.51
N GLN A 227 -23.78 11.37 9.64
CA GLN A 227 -23.37 12.19 8.50
C GLN A 227 -24.48 12.34 7.46
N ILE A 228 -25.31 11.32 7.23
CA ILE A 228 -26.45 11.42 6.31
C ILE A 228 -27.49 12.38 6.86
N ALA A 229 -27.80 12.32 8.16
CA ALA A 229 -28.74 13.23 8.80
C ALA A 229 -28.22 14.68 8.84
N GLY A 230 -26.93 14.87 9.12
CA GLY A 230 -26.31 16.19 9.21
C GLY A 230 -26.01 16.85 7.85
N GLY A 231 -25.83 16.04 6.80
CA GLY A 231 -25.46 16.51 5.47
C GLY A 231 -24.04 17.09 5.38
N GLN A 232 -23.76 17.76 4.27
CA GLN A 232 -22.47 18.39 4.01
C GLN A 232 -22.16 19.50 5.03
N PRO A 233 -20.91 19.61 5.53
CA PRO A 233 -20.50 20.65 6.45
C PRO A 233 -20.91 22.06 5.98
N ARG A 234 -21.41 22.88 6.90
CA ARG A 234 -21.84 24.28 6.70
C ARG A 234 -23.10 24.46 5.85
N THR A 235 -23.36 23.58 4.88
CA THR A 235 -24.47 23.74 3.93
C THR A 235 -25.66 22.83 4.24
N HIS A 236 -25.45 21.77 5.03
CA HIS A 236 -26.44 20.73 5.36
C HIS A 236 -27.10 20.08 4.13
N ARG A 237 -26.49 20.24 2.95
CA ARG A 237 -26.99 19.62 1.72
C ARG A 237 -26.70 18.11 1.73
N PRO A 238 -27.56 17.28 1.09
CA PRO A 238 -27.26 15.86 0.92
C PRO A 238 -25.90 15.62 0.26
N TRP A 239 -25.22 14.56 0.66
CA TRP A 239 -23.96 14.14 0.05
C TRP A 239 -24.15 13.75 -1.40
N LYS A 240 -23.23 14.17 -2.28
CA LYS A 240 -23.28 13.77 -3.70
C LYS A 240 -22.94 12.29 -3.89
N LYS A 241 -22.04 11.77 -3.05
CA LYS A 241 -21.55 10.40 -3.05
C LYS A 241 -21.00 10.07 -1.66
N ILE A 242 -21.23 8.86 -1.20
CA ILE A 242 -20.67 8.32 0.04
C ILE A 242 -19.90 7.06 -0.33
N ILE A 243 -18.62 6.97 0.05
CA ILE A 243 -17.78 5.79 -0.14
C ILE A 243 -17.29 5.32 1.23
N VAL A 244 -17.50 4.05 1.54
CA VAL A 244 -16.89 3.35 2.68
C VAL A 244 -15.67 2.61 2.18
N ILE A 245 -14.52 2.80 2.83
CA ILE A 245 -13.24 2.21 2.44
C ILE A 245 -12.72 1.31 3.56
N VAL A 246 -12.41 0.05 3.21
CA VAL A 246 -11.88 -0.97 4.14
C VAL A 246 -10.81 -1.83 3.46
N GLU A 247 -9.92 -2.43 4.25
CA GLU A 247 -9.01 -3.49 3.80
C GLU A 247 -9.63 -4.87 4.04
N GLY A 248 -9.31 -5.85 3.21
CA GLY A 248 -9.74 -7.24 3.41
C GLY A 248 -9.00 -7.92 4.54
N ILE A 249 -7.66 -7.86 4.49
CA ILE A 249 -6.75 -8.22 5.59
C ILE A 249 -5.94 -6.99 5.95
N TYR A 250 -6.02 -6.57 7.21
CA TYR A 250 -5.28 -5.41 7.70
C TYR A 250 -3.79 -5.74 7.87
N SER A 251 -2.96 -4.97 7.17
CA SER A 251 -1.54 -5.32 6.94
C SER A 251 -0.68 -5.51 8.19
N MET A 252 -0.92 -4.76 9.27
CA MET A 252 -0.09 -4.78 10.47
C MET A 252 -0.60 -5.78 11.50
N GLU A 253 -1.91 -5.86 11.67
CA GLU A 253 -2.57 -6.69 12.67
C GLU A 253 -2.80 -8.13 12.18
N GLY A 254 -2.89 -8.32 10.86
CA GLY A 254 -3.23 -9.59 10.23
C GLY A 254 -4.69 -10.01 10.44
N GLU A 255 -5.55 -9.06 10.84
CA GLU A 255 -6.96 -9.32 11.12
C GLU A 255 -7.79 -9.29 9.82
N LEU A 256 -8.78 -10.19 9.75
CA LEU A 256 -9.77 -10.22 8.67
C LEU A 256 -10.85 -9.17 8.93
N CYS A 257 -11.28 -8.51 7.87
CA CYS A 257 -12.41 -7.60 7.88
C CYS A 257 -13.73 -8.33 8.15
N ASN A 258 -14.60 -7.73 8.96
CA ASN A 258 -16.00 -8.12 9.18
C ASN A 258 -16.84 -7.73 7.96
N LEU A 259 -16.43 -8.23 6.80
CA LEU A 259 -16.90 -7.79 5.49
C LEU A 259 -18.41 -7.99 5.31
N PRO A 260 -19.03 -9.15 5.66
CA PRO A 260 -20.47 -9.33 5.47
C PRO A 260 -21.31 -8.28 6.18
N GLU A 261 -20.98 -7.96 7.43
CA GLU A 261 -21.67 -6.97 8.25
C GLU A 261 -21.46 -5.55 7.71
N ILE A 262 -20.22 -5.21 7.34
CA ILE A 262 -19.91 -3.91 6.72
C ILE A 262 -20.68 -3.73 5.41
N MET A 263 -20.73 -4.78 4.56
CA MET A 263 -21.50 -4.76 3.32
C MET A 263 -23.00 -4.58 3.57
N ALA A 264 -23.56 -5.23 4.59
CA ALA A 264 -24.96 -5.07 4.96
C ALA A 264 -25.27 -3.61 5.37
N VAL A 265 -24.39 -2.98 6.16
CA VAL A 265 -24.52 -1.57 6.53
C VAL A 265 -24.42 -0.67 5.30
N CYS A 266 -23.41 -0.86 4.45
CA CYS A 266 -23.24 -0.07 3.23
C CYS A 266 -24.46 -0.16 2.32
N LYS A 267 -25.03 -1.36 2.14
CA LYS A 267 -26.24 -1.60 1.35
C LYS A 267 -27.46 -0.89 1.94
N LYS A 268 -27.64 -0.94 3.27
CA LYS A 268 -28.73 -0.25 3.98
C LYS A 268 -28.74 1.26 3.73
N TYR A 269 -27.55 1.88 3.72
CA TYR A 269 -27.40 3.33 3.55
C TYR A 269 -27.08 3.75 2.11
N LYS A 270 -27.06 2.81 1.15
CA LYS A 270 -26.70 3.05 -0.26
C LYS A 270 -25.33 3.73 -0.42
N ALA A 271 -24.39 3.38 0.46
CA ALA A 271 -23.02 3.82 0.36
C ALA A 271 -22.24 2.91 -0.59
N TYR A 272 -21.38 3.49 -1.42
CA TYR A 272 -20.47 2.73 -2.26
C TYR A 272 -19.38 2.09 -1.40
N THR A 273 -18.86 0.96 -1.85
CA THR A 273 -17.82 0.19 -1.14
C THR A 273 -16.52 0.15 -1.93
N TYR A 274 -15.42 0.41 -1.24
CA TYR A 274 -14.07 0.26 -1.75
C TYR A 274 -13.34 -0.74 -0.86
N LEU A 275 -13.02 -1.89 -1.43
CA LEU A 275 -12.33 -2.97 -0.73
C LEU A 275 -10.90 -3.09 -1.25
N ASP A 276 -9.93 -2.91 -0.36
CA ASP A 276 -8.50 -3.14 -0.62
C ASP A 276 -8.13 -4.59 -0.28
N GLU A 277 -7.97 -5.43 -1.31
CA GLU A 277 -7.61 -6.84 -1.22
C GLU A 277 -6.09 -7.07 -1.26
N ALA A 278 -5.25 -6.04 -1.03
CA ALA A 278 -3.81 -6.16 -1.28
C ALA A 278 -3.11 -7.28 -0.50
N HIS A 279 -3.56 -7.62 0.71
CA HIS A 279 -3.01 -8.70 1.54
C HIS A 279 -3.78 -10.02 1.45
N SER A 280 -4.94 -10.04 0.81
CA SER A 280 -5.85 -11.18 0.77
C SER A 280 -5.91 -11.82 -0.61
N ILE A 281 -5.79 -11.04 -1.69
CA ILE A 281 -5.75 -11.57 -3.04
C ILE A 281 -4.56 -12.53 -3.20
N GLY A 282 -4.82 -13.73 -3.71
CA GLY A 282 -3.85 -14.83 -3.81
C GLY A 282 -3.51 -15.53 -2.49
N ALA A 283 -3.79 -14.92 -1.33
CA ALA A 283 -3.42 -15.47 -0.02
C ALA A 283 -4.55 -16.27 0.65
N VAL A 284 -5.82 -15.87 0.41
CA VAL A 284 -7.00 -16.51 1.02
C VAL A 284 -8.12 -16.75 0.01
N GLY A 285 -9.09 -17.56 0.42
CA GLY A 285 -10.14 -18.09 -0.46
C GLY A 285 -9.69 -19.38 -1.14
N LYS A 286 -10.65 -20.25 -1.47
CA LYS A 286 -10.37 -21.58 -2.03
C LYS A 286 -9.58 -21.51 -3.35
N THR A 287 -9.79 -20.47 -4.15
CA THR A 287 -9.10 -20.23 -5.42
C THR A 287 -8.19 -19.00 -5.36
N GLY A 288 -7.89 -18.49 -4.17
CA GLY A 288 -7.04 -17.32 -3.99
C GLY A 288 -7.70 -16.00 -4.40
N ARG A 289 -9.04 -15.92 -4.46
CA ARG A 289 -9.74 -14.70 -4.90
C ARG A 289 -9.93 -13.64 -3.81
N GLY A 290 -9.36 -13.85 -2.63
CA GLY A 290 -9.36 -12.87 -1.55
C GLY A 290 -10.50 -13.07 -0.56
N VAL A 291 -10.75 -12.04 0.25
CA VAL A 291 -11.68 -12.14 1.38
C VAL A 291 -13.13 -12.30 0.95
N CYS A 292 -13.51 -11.78 -0.22
CA CYS A 292 -14.86 -12.01 -0.76
C CYS A 292 -15.16 -13.51 -0.89
N GLU A 293 -14.24 -14.29 -1.46
CA GLU A 293 -14.40 -15.74 -1.59
C GLU A 293 -14.34 -16.46 -0.24
N LEU A 294 -13.43 -16.04 0.64
CA LEU A 294 -13.29 -16.64 1.98
C LEU A 294 -14.54 -16.46 2.84
N LEU A 295 -15.15 -15.27 2.80
CA LEU A 295 -16.26 -14.88 3.66
C LEU A 295 -17.64 -15.04 2.99
N GLY A 296 -17.68 -15.56 1.76
CA GLY A 296 -18.92 -15.80 1.03
C GLY A 296 -19.65 -14.52 0.59
N VAL A 297 -18.91 -13.42 0.40
CA VAL A 297 -19.45 -12.15 -0.13
C VAL A 297 -19.31 -12.17 -1.64
N ASP A 298 -20.42 -11.96 -2.36
CA ASP A 298 -20.38 -11.88 -3.82
C ASP A 298 -19.55 -10.65 -4.22
N PRO A 299 -18.46 -10.80 -5.00
CA PRO A 299 -17.71 -9.68 -5.53
C PRO A 299 -18.62 -8.65 -6.21
N ALA A 300 -19.72 -9.05 -6.84
CA ALA A 300 -20.68 -8.17 -7.49
C ALA A 300 -21.27 -7.09 -6.55
N ASP A 301 -21.43 -7.39 -5.25
CA ASP A 301 -21.94 -6.45 -4.26
C ASP A 301 -20.90 -5.37 -3.87
N VAL A 302 -19.60 -5.61 -4.10
CA VAL A 302 -18.52 -4.66 -3.81
C VAL A 302 -18.32 -3.69 -4.99
N ASP A 303 -18.46 -2.38 -4.81
CA ASP A 303 -18.44 -1.47 -5.97
C ASP A 303 -17.07 -1.36 -6.63
N ILE A 304 -16.01 -1.33 -5.81
CA ILE A 304 -14.63 -1.13 -6.23
C ILE A 304 -13.74 -2.09 -5.46
N MET A 305 -13.01 -2.93 -6.20
CA MET A 305 -12.00 -3.83 -5.65
C MET A 305 -10.61 -3.37 -6.07
N MET A 306 -9.77 -3.08 -5.09
CA MET A 306 -8.36 -2.80 -5.31
C MET A 306 -7.53 -4.04 -4.98
N GLY A 307 -6.47 -4.29 -5.74
CA GLY A 307 -5.43 -5.22 -5.31
C GLY A 307 -4.06 -4.83 -5.83
N THR A 308 -3.05 -5.60 -5.41
CA THR A 308 -1.65 -5.37 -5.79
C THR A 308 -1.00 -6.62 -6.35
N PHE A 309 -0.06 -6.44 -7.29
CA PHE A 309 0.80 -7.52 -7.76
C PHE A 309 2.08 -7.66 -6.94
N THR A 310 2.36 -6.75 -5.99
CA THR A 310 3.63 -6.70 -5.27
C THR A 310 3.75 -7.67 -4.09
N LYS A 311 2.74 -8.51 -3.87
CA LYS A 311 2.67 -9.45 -2.74
C LYS A 311 2.56 -10.88 -3.26
N SER A 312 1.37 -11.48 -3.16
CA SER A 312 1.10 -12.86 -3.58
C SER A 312 1.60 -13.18 -4.99
N PHE A 313 1.48 -12.22 -5.90
CA PHE A 313 1.82 -12.40 -7.32
C PHE A 313 3.29 -12.13 -7.68
N GLY A 314 4.13 -11.71 -6.72
CA GLY A 314 5.58 -11.60 -6.90
C GLY A 314 6.07 -10.60 -7.97
N SER A 315 5.25 -9.62 -8.35
CA SER A 315 5.54 -8.66 -9.44
C SER A 315 5.47 -7.20 -8.94
N CYS A 316 5.16 -6.23 -9.82
CA CYS A 316 5.01 -4.82 -9.47
C CYS A 316 3.60 -4.32 -9.79
N GLY A 317 3.18 -3.19 -9.22
CA GLY A 317 1.95 -2.52 -9.60
C GLY A 317 0.70 -2.90 -8.80
N GLY A 318 -0.43 -2.39 -9.26
CA GLY A 318 -1.73 -2.67 -8.69
C GLY A 318 -2.84 -2.49 -9.69
N TYR A 319 -4.06 -2.75 -9.25
CA TYR A 319 -5.24 -2.67 -10.11
C TYR A 319 -6.45 -2.15 -9.36
N ILE A 320 -7.39 -1.62 -10.13
CA ILE A 320 -8.75 -1.34 -9.67
C ILE A 320 -9.69 -2.11 -10.58
N ALA A 321 -10.60 -2.88 -10.01
CA ALA A 321 -11.63 -3.64 -10.69
C ALA A 321 -13.02 -3.17 -10.25
N ALA A 322 -13.89 -2.87 -11.20
CA ALA A 322 -15.17 -2.22 -10.96
C ALA A 322 -16.14 -2.42 -12.15
N SER A 323 -17.29 -1.76 -12.12
CA SER A 323 -18.20 -1.69 -13.27
C SER A 323 -17.55 -0.95 -14.46
N LYS A 324 -17.91 -1.30 -15.71
CA LYS A 324 -17.42 -0.61 -16.92
C LYS A 324 -17.67 0.91 -16.88
N ARG A 325 -18.80 1.34 -16.31
CA ARG A 325 -19.18 2.75 -16.17
C ARG A 325 -18.23 3.53 -15.26
N SER A 326 -17.65 2.87 -14.25
CA SER A 326 -16.67 3.48 -13.35
C SER A 326 -15.35 3.82 -14.07
N PHE A 327 -14.99 3.07 -15.12
CA PHE A 327 -13.73 3.27 -15.84
C PHE A 327 -13.77 4.37 -16.89
N THR A 328 -14.92 4.67 -17.50
CA THR A 328 -15.04 5.78 -18.48
C THR A 328 -14.64 7.12 -17.88
N ILE A 329 -14.79 7.30 -16.57
CA ILE A 329 -14.38 8.52 -15.84
C ILE A 329 -12.87 8.49 -15.51
N SER A 330 -12.36 7.31 -15.12
CA SER A 330 -10.98 7.11 -14.70
C SER A 330 -9.99 7.10 -15.86
N SER A 331 -10.36 6.61 -17.05
CA SER A 331 -9.44 6.54 -18.21
C SER A 331 -9.08 7.92 -18.76
N THR A 332 -9.94 8.92 -18.60
CA THR A 332 -9.67 10.29 -19.08
C THR A 332 -8.93 11.15 -18.04
N HIS A 333 -9.10 10.88 -16.73
CA HIS A 333 -8.59 11.74 -15.66
C HIS A 333 -7.43 11.15 -14.85
N ALA A 334 -7.27 9.82 -14.79
CA ALA A 334 -6.23 9.14 -13.98
C ALA A 334 -4.95 8.83 -14.74
N GLN A 335 -5.02 8.80 -16.08
CA GLN A 335 -3.95 8.28 -16.91
C GLN A 335 -2.70 9.17 -17.11
N PRO A 336 -2.71 10.51 -16.91
CA PRO A 336 -1.52 11.29 -17.30
C PRO A 336 -0.30 11.09 -16.41
N ILE A 337 -0.42 10.56 -15.18
CA ILE A 337 0.62 10.85 -14.17
C ILE A 337 1.40 9.63 -13.64
N PHE A 338 0.86 8.38 -13.57
CA PHE A 338 1.61 7.29 -12.90
C PHE A 338 1.36 5.84 -13.38
N MET A 339 0.83 5.61 -14.58
CA MET A 339 0.47 4.26 -15.06
C MET A 339 1.56 3.58 -15.91
N GLN A 340 2.83 3.65 -15.52
CA GLN A 340 3.87 2.83 -16.16
C GLN A 340 3.99 1.50 -15.40
N HIS A 341 3.52 0.42 -16.01
CA HIS A 341 3.77 -0.94 -15.54
C HIS A 341 4.62 -1.64 -16.62
N PRO A 342 5.91 -1.92 -16.36
CA PRO A 342 6.80 -2.52 -17.33
C PRO A 342 6.27 -3.83 -17.94
N CYS A 343 6.35 -3.99 -19.26
CA CYS A 343 5.95 -5.20 -19.99
C CYS A 343 6.43 -6.53 -19.38
N PRO A 344 7.72 -6.70 -18.98
CA PRO A 344 8.16 -7.94 -18.34
C PRO A 344 7.43 -8.23 -17.02
N LEU A 345 7.16 -7.18 -16.23
CA LEU A 345 6.48 -7.30 -14.95
C LEU A 345 4.98 -7.59 -15.17
N GLN A 346 4.39 -7.14 -16.26
CA GLN A 346 3.02 -7.52 -16.62
C GLN A 346 2.92 -8.99 -16.98
N GLN A 347 3.89 -9.50 -17.72
CA GLN A 347 3.92 -10.92 -18.03
C GLN A 347 4.11 -11.75 -16.75
N SER A 348 4.92 -11.28 -15.80
CA SER A 348 5.05 -11.91 -14.47
C SER A 348 3.70 -11.95 -13.75
N SER A 349 3.02 -10.80 -13.61
CA SER A 349 1.70 -10.70 -12.96
C SER A 349 0.64 -11.58 -13.64
N ARG A 350 0.68 -11.65 -14.97
CA ARG A 350 -0.25 -12.47 -15.77
C ARG A 350 0.00 -13.96 -15.57
N SER A 351 1.26 -14.35 -15.48
CA SER A 351 1.66 -15.73 -15.23
C SER A 351 1.29 -16.18 -13.82
N SER A 352 1.51 -15.35 -12.79
CA SER A 352 1.17 -15.71 -11.40
C SER A 352 -0.33 -15.65 -11.09
N LEU A 353 -1.13 -14.96 -11.91
CA LEU A 353 -2.60 -14.94 -11.81
C LEU A 353 -3.30 -16.15 -12.46
N ARG A 354 -2.61 -16.88 -13.35
CA ARG A 354 -3.16 -18.05 -14.05
C ARG A 354 -2.86 -19.30 -13.27
#